data_AF-A0A955NU09-F1
#
_entry.id   AF-A0A955NU09-F1
#
_cell.length_a   1.000
_cell.length_b   1.000
_cell.length_c   1.000
_cell.angle_alpha   90.00
_cell.angle_beta   90.00
_cell.angle_gamma   90.00
#
_symmetry.space_group_name_H-M   'P 1'
#
loop_
_entity.id
_entity.type
_entity.pdbx_description
1 polymer ?
#
loop_
_entity_poly.entity_id
_entity_poly.type
_entity_poly.pdbx_seq_one_letter_code
_entity_poly.pdbx_strand_id
1 'polypeptide(L)'
;EDFDAWLAEASDYVNNLGPLKAGEKLYLERGCKSCHSLDGSAGTGPSFQNLYGNPHPLTDGTEATPDENFIRESILYPKAKVYSGYQPVMPTFKGSLTDPEIDALITFIKHQSDNSRAEAEKIQADFEASKPKEEEK
;
A
#
# COMPACT_ATOMS: atom_id res chain seq x y z
N GLU A 1 -26.21 -23.32 -14.04
CA GLU A 1 -24.78 -23.42 -13.66
C GLU A 1 -23.89 -22.51 -14.52
N ASP A 2 -24.27 -22.15 -15.76
CA ASP A 2 -23.49 -21.21 -16.60
C ASP A 2 -23.47 -19.75 -16.12
N PHE A 3 -24.44 -19.32 -15.31
CA PHE A 3 -24.50 -17.94 -14.81
C PHE A 3 -23.40 -17.64 -13.78
N ASP A 4 -23.10 -18.61 -12.90
CA ASP A 4 -22.06 -18.45 -11.88
C ASP A 4 -20.65 -18.51 -12.49
N ALA A 5 -20.45 -19.33 -13.52
CA ALA A 5 -19.20 -19.38 -14.26
C ALA A 5 -18.96 -18.10 -15.08
N TRP A 6 -20.01 -17.58 -15.75
CA TRP A 6 -19.92 -16.31 -16.47
C TRP A 6 -19.71 -15.13 -15.51
N LEU A 7 -20.35 -15.13 -14.34
CA LEU A 7 -20.09 -14.13 -13.30
C LEU A 7 -18.66 -14.22 -12.77
N ALA A 8 -18.16 -15.43 -12.51
CA ALA A 8 -16.79 -15.65 -12.05
C ALA A 8 -15.78 -15.14 -13.08
N GLU A 9 -15.96 -15.46 -14.36
CA GLU A 9 -15.06 -15.03 -15.45
C GLU A 9 -15.18 -13.53 -15.77
N ALA A 10 -16.40 -12.97 -15.73
CA ALA A 10 -16.60 -11.51 -15.83
C ALA A 10 -16.04 -10.76 -14.60
N SER A 11 -15.99 -11.42 -13.44
CA SER A 11 -15.42 -10.88 -12.19
C SER A 11 -13.91 -11.07 -12.10
N ASP A 12 -13.28 -11.84 -12.99
CA ASP A 12 -11.83 -12.05 -13.01
C ASP A 12 -11.10 -10.88 -13.69
N TYR A 13 -11.51 -9.66 -13.36
CA TYR A 13 -10.84 -8.45 -13.82
C TYR A 13 -9.42 -8.35 -13.24
N VAL A 14 -9.15 -9.03 -12.12
CA VAL A 14 -7.81 -9.08 -11.50
C VAL A 14 -6.83 -9.72 -12.46
N ASN A 15 -7.15 -10.89 -13.03
CA ASN A 15 -6.28 -11.54 -14.00
C ASN A 15 -6.24 -10.80 -15.35
N ASN A 16 -7.34 -10.17 -15.75
CA ASN A 16 -7.41 -9.46 -17.03
C ASN A 16 -6.70 -8.09 -17.07
N LEU A 17 -6.72 -7.32 -15.97
CA LEU A 17 -6.06 -6.01 -15.91
C LEU A 17 -4.59 -6.10 -15.51
N GLY A 18 -4.18 -7.22 -14.91
CA GLY A 18 -2.91 -7.39 -14.23
C GLY A 18 -2.95 -6.81 -12.80
N PRO A 19 -2.12 -7.35 -11.89
CA PRO A 19 -2.27 -7.15 -10.44
C PRO A 19 -2.13 -5.69 -10.01
N LEU A 20 -1.22 -4.93 -10.64
CA LEU A 20 -1.02 -3.52 -10.31
C LEU A 20 -2.24 -2.65 -10.65
N LYS A 21 -2.77 -2.77 -11.87
CA LYS A 21 -3.94 -2.00 -12.32
C LYS A 21 -5.21 -2.44 -11.60
N ALA A 22 -5.34 -3.74 -11.32
CA ALA A 22 -6.43 -4.27 -10.52
C ALA A 22 -6.40 -3.72 -9.08
N GLY A 23 -5.21 -3.65 -8.47
CA GLY A 23 -5.02 -3.06 -7.14
C GLY A 23 -5.31 -1.56 -7.11
N GLU A 24 -4.90 -0.81 -8.13
CA GLU A 24 -5.24 0.61 -8.28
C GLU A 24 -6.76 0.81 -8.40
N LYS A 25 -7.43 0.02 -9.23
CA LYS A 25 -8.88 0.05 -9.38
C LYS A 25 -9.57 -0.23 -8.04
N LEU A 26 -9.13 -1.28 -7.32
CA LEU A 26 -9.64 -1.62 -5.99
C LEU A 26 -9.42 -0.49 -4.98
N TYR A 27 -8.25 0.14 -4.97
CA TYR A 27 -7.93 1.27 -4.09
C TYR A 27 -8.93 2.43 -4.24
N LEU A 28 -9.40 2.67 -5.48
CA LEU A 28 -10.40 3.68 -5.78
C LEU A 28 -11.82 3.20 -5.43
N GLU A 29 -12.21 2.01 -5.89
CA GLU A 29 -13.60 1.53 -5.81
C GLU A 29 -13.99 1.03 -4.42
N ARG A 30 -13.03 0.53 -3.63
CA ARG A 30 -13.25 0.07 -2.25
C ARG A 30 -13.09 1.18 -1.22
N GLY A 31 -12.86 2.42 -1.67
CA GLY A 31 -12.83 3.61 -0.80
C GLY A 31 -11.53 3.80 -0.02
N CYS A 32 -10.47 3.03 -0.32
CA CYS A 32 -9.18 3.13 0.38
C CYS A 32 -8.61 4.55 0.29
N LYS A 33 -8.77 5.20 -0.87
CA LYS A 33 -8.33 6.59 -1.12
C LYS A 33 -8.88 7.61 -0.14
N SER A 34 -10.05 7.38 0.44
CA SER A 34 -10.66 8.32 1.38
C SER A 34 -9.88 8.46 2.69
N CYS A 35 -9.06 7.47 3.04
CA CYS A 35 -8.29 7.44 4.28
C CYS A 35 -6.77 7.36 4.05
N HIS A 36 -6.34 6.72 2.96
CA HIS A 36 -4.94 6.45 2.66
C HIS A 36 -4.50 7.25 1.42
N SER A 37 -3.58 8.19 1.61
CA SER A 37 -2.97 8.95 0.53
C SER A 37 -1.85 8.16 -0.17
N LEU A 38 -1.41 8.66 -1.32
CA LEU A 38 -0.27 8.13 -2.09
C LEU A 38 0.91 9.10 -2.15
N ASP A 39 0.73 10.33 -1.65
CA ASP A 39 1.69 11.44 -1.75
C ASP A 39 2.47 11.70 -0.45
N GLY A 40 2.25 10.86 0.56
CA GLY A 40 2.90 11.00 1.88
C GLY A 40 2.12 11.87 2.86
N SER A 41 1.05 12.54 2.43
CA SER A 41 0.22 13.35 3.33
C SER A 41 -0.47 12.48 4.37
N ALA A 42 -0.43 12.90 5.64
CA ALA A 42 -1.16 12.20 6.70
C ALA A 42 -2.67 12.42 6.54
N GLY A 43 -3.46 11.35 6.66
CA GLY A 43 -4.92 11.39 6.60
C GLY A 43 -5.55 10.68 7.80
N THR A 44 -6.77 10.17 7.61
CA THR A 44 -7.42 9.28 8.59
C THR A 44 -6.63 7.99 8.82
N GLY A 45 -5.94 7.51 7.78
CA GLY A 45 -4.98 6.42 7.83
C GLY A 45 -3.60 6.85 7.32
N PRO A 46 -2.57 6.00 7.49
CA PRO A 46 -1.24 6.25 6.96
C PRO A 46 -1.25 6.33 5.43
N SER A 47 -0.35 7.13 4.87
CA SER A 47 -0.02 7.07 3.44
C SER A 47 0.49 5.69 3.05
N PHE A 48 0.20 5.25 1.83
CA PHE A 48 0.85 4.07 1.24
C PHE A 48 2.22 4.38 0.65
N GLN A 49 2.56 5.66 0.52
CA GLN A 49 3.90 6.11 0.20
C GLN A 49 4.87 5.68 1.32
N ASN A 50 5.95 4.99 0.95
CA ASN A 50 6.94 4.47 1.89
C ASN A 50 6.39 3.58 3.02
N LEU A 51 5.25 2.90 2.84
CA LEU A 51 4.69 2.02 3.87
C LEU A 51 5.37 0.64 3.87
N TYR A 52 5.44 0.00 2.71
CA TYR A 52 5.92 -1.37 2.59
C TYR A 52 7.42 -1.45 2.84
N GLY A 53 7.83 -2.35 3.72
CA GLY A 53 9.24 -2.59 4.05
C GLY A 53 9.89 -1.54 4.96
N ASN A 54 9.16 -0.51 5.39
CA ASN A 54 9.69 0.50 6.31
C ASN A 54 9.13 0.32 7.73
N PRO A 55 9.96 0.43 8.77
CA PRO A 55 9.50 0.28 10.14
C PRO A 55 8.56 1.41 10.55
N HIS A 56 7.47 1.05 11.23
CA HIS A 56 6.50 2.00 11.78
C HIS A 56 6.12 1.63 13.22
N PRO A 57 6.04 2.62 14.13
CA PRO A 57 5.67 2.38 15.52
C PRO A 57 4.18 2.02 15.64
N LEU A 58 3.86 1.07 16.52
CA LEU A 58 2.51 0.67 16.87
C LEU A 58 2.03 1.36 18.15
N THR A 59 0.71 1.34 18.39
CA THR A 59 0.09 1.93 19.58
C THR A 59 0.47 1.22 20.89
N ASP A 60 0.94 -0.02 20.83
CA ASP A 60 1.39 -0.80 21.98
C ASP A 60 2.87 -0.53 22.38
N GLY A 61 3.54 0.37 21.67
CA GLY A 61 4.94 0.72 21.88
C GLY A 61 5.94 -0.18 21.18
N THR A 62 5.48 -1.19 20.45
CA THR A 62 6.33 -2.01 19.57
C THR A 62 6.47 -1.36 18.19
N GLU A 63 7.30 -1.95 17.33
CA GLU A 63 7.50 -1.53 15.94
C GLU A 63 7.16 -2.68 15.00
N ALA A 64 6.58 -2.36 13.85
CA ALA A 64 6.32 -3.34 12.81
C ALA A 64 6.86 -2.86 11.46
N THR A 65 7.52 -3.78 10.74
CA THR A 65 7.90 -3.58 9.35
C THR A 65 6.85 -4.24 8.46
N PRO A 66 6.07 -3.48 7.67
CA PRO A 66 4.97 -4.02 6.90
C PRO A 66 5.47 -4.86 5.74
N ASP A 67 5.30 -6.17 5.87
CA ASP A 67 5.43 -7.13 4.79
C ASP A 67 4.04 -7.49 4.20
N GLU A 68 4.02 -8.44 3.25
CA GLU A 68 2.77 -8.86 2.61
C GLU A 68 1.76 -9.43 3.61
N ASN A 69 2.24 -10.17 4.61
CA ASN A 69 1.38 -10.79 5.62
C ASN A 69 0.82 -9.75 6.59
N PHE A 70 1.62 -8.78 6.99
CA PHE A 70 1.17 -7.66 7.81
C PHE A 70 0.08 -6.85 7.10
N ILE A 71 0.26 -6.55 5.81
CA ILE A 71 -0.74 -5.81 5.04
C ILE A 71 -2.02 -6.63 4.86
N ARG A 72 -1.90 -7.92 4.55
CA ARG A 72 -3.06 -8.83 4.48
C ARG A 72 -3.81 -8.89 5.81
N GLU A 73 -3.09 -9.04 6.92
CA GLU A 73 -3.67 -9.01 8.27
C GLU A 73 -4.36 -7.68 8.55
N SER A 74 -3.76 -6.55 8.15
CA SER A 74 -4.34 -5.21 8.35
C SER A 74 -5.63 -5.01 7.55
N ILE A 75 -5.75 -5.58 6.35
CA ILE A 75 -6.98 -5.53 5.54
C ILE A 75 -8.10 -6.38 6.15
N LEU A 76 -7.76 -7.57 6.65
CA LEU A 76 -8.73 -8.52 7.20
C LEU A 76 -9.11 -8.22 8.66
N TYR A 77 -8.13 -7.79 9.45
CA TYR A 77 -8.18 -7.57 10.90
C TYR A 77 -7.56 -6.22 11.28
N PRO A 78 -8.12 -5.09 10.81
CA PRO A 78 -7.52 -3.75 10.91
C PRO A 78 -7.30 -3.23 12.33
N LYS A 79 -7.90 -3.86 13.34
CA LYS A 79 -7.76 -3.48 14.75
C LYS A 79 -6.68 -4.30 15.48
N ALA A 80 -6.09 -5.29 14.83
CA ALA A 80 -5.09 -6.16 15.44
C ALA A 80 -3.77 -5.43 15.73
N LYS A 81 -3.30 -4.63 14.76
CA LYS A 81 -2.07 -3.85 14.85
C LYS A 81 -2.32 -2.47 14.28
N VAL A 82 -2.28 -1.46 15.15
CA VAL A 82 -2.60 -0.08 14.79
C VAL A 82 -1.33 0.75 14.94
N TYR A 83 -0.99 1.54 13.91
CA TYR A 83 0.14 2.44 13.99
C TYR A 83 -0.10 3.56 15.00
N SER A 84 0.96 3.96 15.69
CA SER A 84 0.93 5.10 16.59
C SER A 84 0.47 6.37 15.88
N GLY A 85 -0.38 7.16 16.54
CA GLY A 85 -0.99 8.37 15.97
C GLY A 85 -2.27 8.14 15.17
N TYR A 86 -2.68 6.89 14.90
CA TYR A 86 -3.92 6.58 14.19
C TYR A 86 -4.98 5.98 15.09
N GLN A 87 -6.25 6.20 14.74
CA GLN A 87 -7.39 5.59 15.43
C GLN A 87 -7.80 4.29 14.72
N PRO A 88 -8.32 3.28 15.46
CA PRO A 88 -8.74 1.99 14.90
C PRO A 88 -10.08 2.08 14.14
N VAL A 89 -10.12 2.94 13.11
CA VAL A 89 -11.33 3.26 12.32
C VAL A 89 -11.35 2.59 10.94
N MET A 90 -10.26 1.93 10.53
CA MET A 90 -10.22 1.19 9.27
C MET A 90 -11.25 0.04 9.30
N PRO A 91 -12.15 -0.05 8.30
CA PRO A 91 -13.14 -1.12 8.23
C PRO A 91 -12.47 -2.46 7.88
N THR A 92 -13.07 -3.56 8.33
CA THR A 92 -12.64 -4.90 7.91
C THR A 92 -13.16 -5.21 6.51
N PHE A 93 -12.34 -5.87 5.70
CA PHE A 93 -12.74 -6.36 4.38
C PHE A 93 -12.91 -7.88 4.34
N LYS A 94 -12.90 -8.54 5.50
CA LYS A 94 -13.10 -9.99 5.60
C LYS A 94 -14.45 -10.39 4.98
N GLY A 95 -14.40 -11.23 3.95
CA GLY A 95 -15.59 -11.68 3.19
C GLY A 95 -16.14 -10.65 2.20
N SER A 96 -15.54 -9.46 2.11
CA SER A 96 -15.89 -8.43 1.11
C SER A 96 -14.88 -8.34 -0.04
N LEU A 97 -13.66 -8.84 0.19
CA LEU A 97 -12.62 -9.03 -0.82
C LEU A 97 -12.24 -10.51 -0.89
N THR A 98 -11.98 -10.95 -2.11
CA THR A 98 -11.38 -12.25 -2.43
C THR A 98 -9.86 -12.22 -2.28
N ASP A 99 -9.23 -13.39 -2.17
CA ASP A 99 -7.77 -13.47 -2.04
C ASP A 99 -7.03 -12.82 -3.23
N PRO A 100 -7.43 -13.02 -4.50
CA PRO A 100 -6.81 -12.33 -5.64
C PRO A 100 -6.93 -10.80 -5.58
N GLU A 101 -8.06 -10.27 -5.09
CA GLU A 101 -8.24 -8.82 -4.91
C GLU A 101 -7.31 -8.28 -3.81
N ILE A 102 -7.14 -9.02 -2.72
CA ILE A 102 -6.22 -8.66 -1.64
C ILE A 102 -4.77 -8.66 -2.16
N ASP A 103 -4.39 -9.68 -2.94
CA ASP A 103 -3.04 -9.77 -3.52
C ASP A 103 -2.77 -8.63 -4.51
N ALA A 104 -3.78 -8.24 -5.29
CA ALA A 104 -3.70 -7.08 -6.17
C ALA A 104 -3.51 -5.77 -5.38
N LEU A 105 -4.25 -5.57 -4.29
CA LEU A 105 -4.07 -4.42 -3.39
C LEU A 105 -2.68 -4.38 -2.75
N ILE A 106 -2.18 -5.53 -2.26
CA ILE A 106 -0.83 -5.64 -1.71
C ILE A 106 0.21 -5.27 -2.78
N THR A 107 0.05 -5.78 -4.00
CA THR A 107 0.92 -5.46 -5.14
C THR A 107 0.94 -3.96 -5.42
N PHE A 108 -0.23 -3.32 -5.40
CA PHE A 108 -0.35 -1.88 -5.57
C PHE A 108 0.34 -1.10 -4.44
N ILE A 109 0.11 -1.46 -3.18
CA ILE A 109 0.75 -0.79 -2.02
C ILE A 109 2.27 -0.90 -2.08
N LYS A 110 2.80 -2.09 -2.43
CA LYS A 110 4.24 -2.32 -2.64
C LYS A 110 4.80 -1.38 -3.70
N HIS A 111 4.11 -1.27 -4.84
CA HIS A 111 4.52 -0.39 -5.93
C HIS A 111 4.61 1.08 -5.52
N GLN A 112 3.70 1.56 -4.67
CA GLN A 112 3.77 2.94 -4.15
C GLN A 112 5.03 3.17 -3.31
N SER A 113 5.46 2.17 -2.54
CA SER A 113 6.68 2.26 -1.74
C SER A 113 7.94 2.17 -2.59
N ASP A 114 7.97 1.31 -3.62
CA ASP A 114 9.10 1.21 -4.55
C ASP A 114 9.29 2.49 -5.38
N ASN A 115 8.21 3.09 -5.88
CA ASN A 115 8.27 4.36 -6.59
C ASN A 115 8.86 5.47 -5.71
N SER A 116 8.45 5.51 -4.45
CA SER A 116 8.94 6.48 -3.46
C SER A 116 10.44 6.32 -3.21
N ARG A 117 10.93 5.08 -3.08
CA ARG A 117 12.36 4.80 -2.94
C ARG A 117 13.14 5.24 -4.18
N ALA A 118 12.66 4.91 -5.37
CA ALA A 118 13.30 5.31 -6.63
C ALA A 118 13.35 6.84 -6.79
N GLU A 119 12.33 7.55 -6.32
CA GLU A 119 12.29 9.01 -6.33
C GLU A 119 13.25 9.62 -5.31
N ALA A 120 13.33 9.06 -4.10
CA ALA A 120 14.30 9.46 -3.08
C ALA A 120 15.76 9.25 -3.54
N GLU A 121 16.06 8.12 -4.19
CA GLU A 121 17.37 7.81 -4.76
C GLU A 121 17.78 8.81 -5.85
N LYS A 122 16.85 9.20 -6.73
CA LYS A 122 17.09 10.24 -7.74
C LYS A 122 17.42 11.59 -7.11
N ILE A 123 16.63 12.03 -6.13
CA ILE A 123 16.84 13.31 -5.44
C ILE A 123 18.23 13.32 -4.76
N GLN A 124 18.62 12.21 -4.13
CA GLN A 124 19.94 12.10 -3.51
C GLN A 124 21.07 12.19 -4.55
N ALA A 125 20.95 11.45 -5.66
CA ALA A 125 21.94 11.48 -6.74
C ALA A 125 22.08 12.88 -7.36
N ASP A 126 20.97 13.58 -7.59
CA ASP A 126 20.96 14.95 -8.13
C ASP A 126 21.62 15.95 -7.15
N PHE A 127 21.35 15.80 -5.84
CA PHE A 127 21.98 16.62 -4.81
C PHE A 127 23.50 16.36 -4.73
N GLU A 128 23.93 15.10 -4.78
CA GLU A 128 25.35 14.74 -4.78
C GLU A 128 26.07 15.22 -6.05
N ALA A 129 25.44 15.14 -7.21
CA ALA A 129 25.97 15.66 -8.47
C ALA A 129 26.04 17.20 -8.50
N SER A 130 25.21 17.88 -7.71
CA SER A 130 25.17 19.34 -7.58
C SER A 130 26.15 19.88 -6.54
N LYS A 131 26.81 19.02 -5.74
CA LYS A 131 27.85 19.48 -4.81
C LYS A 131 29.04 20.02 -5.60
N PRO A 132 29.53 21.24 -5.30
CA PRO A 132 30.75 21.74 -5.91
C PRO A 132 31.88 20.77 -5.61
N LYS A 133 32.66 20.39 -6.63
CA LYS A 133 33.92 19.68 -6.42
C LYS A 133 34.78 20.60 -5.56
N GLU A 134 34.96 20.24 -4.30
CA GLU A 134 35.92 20.92 -3.44
C GLU A 134 37.27 20.76 -4.14
N GLU A 135 37.78 21.86 -4.69
CA GLU A 135 39.09 21.91 -5.34
C GLU A 135 40.14 21.54 -4.28
N GLU A 136 40.61 20.30 -4.37
CA GLU A 136 41.77 19.78 -3.66
C GLU A 136 42.93 20.74 -3.89
N LYS A 137 43.36 21.42 -2.82
CA LYS A 137 44.49 22.35 -2.81
C LYS A 137 45.72 21.68 -2.21
#